data_AF-A0A7J8YRE3-F1
#
_entry.id   AF-A0A7J8YRE3-F1
#
_cell.length_a   1.000
_cell.length_b   1.000
_cell.length_c   1.000
_cell.angle_alpha   90.00
_cell.angle_beta   90.00
_cell.angle_gamma   90.00
#
_symmetry.space_group_name_H-M   'P 1'
#
loop_
_entity.id
_entity.type
_entity.pdbx_description
1 polymer ?
#
loop_
_entity_poly.entity_id
_entity_poly.type
_entity_poly.pdbx_seq_one_letter_code
_entity_poly.pdbx_strand_id
1 'polypeptide(L)'
;VSKGVLSCATQEVKDLYHLLENDFLPLDVASKIHPLLMKISKLGGKLTSASSVPEVQLSQYVPSLERLATLRLLKQVSQLYQTMKIESLSQMIPFYEFSMVEKISVDAVKHNFIAMKVDHMKGAVLFGNMGLESDKLQDHLTVFAESLNKSRAMIYPAPKKASKLCEVLPGLGEIVDKEHRRLLARKSIIEKRKEEQERQLLEMEREEESKRQHLLKKTEEAEKKRLAAMFEQQRAERIRKEIEERELEEAQALLQETEKHLKRGKKKPILDGEKLTKQTLIERALSEQLKERQEQEKRLQKVAKTMDHLERAKREEAAPLIEAAFQRRLVEEKVLHEREQQLEVELSRQRHDGDLKEKNRLARMLENKMIFQERVISRRQAEFDQRRVEGEERIKQIIQARKQERDIKRKKIFYVRSEEEKIKKMREEEEARKRE
;
A
#
# COMPACT_ATOMS: atom_id res chain seq x y z
N VAL A 1 17.58 21.00 -3.38
CA VAL A 1 18.94 21.58 -3.14
C VAL A 1 20.05 20.77 -3.81
N SER A 2 20.06 19.44 -3.73
CA SER A 2 21.15 18.56 -4.20
C SER A 2 21.55 18.68 -5.69
N LYS A 3 20.65 19.14 -6.58
CA LYS A 3 20.95 19.37 -8.01
C LYS A 3 21.28 20.83 -8.36
N GLY A 4 21.50 21.70 -7.37
CA GLY A 4 21.84 23.11 -7.61
C GLY A 4 20.74 23.99 -8.20
N VAL A 5 19.54 23.46 -8.48
CA VAL A 5 18.42 24.20 -9.13
C VAL A 5 18.05 25.52 -8.44
N LEU A 6 18.25 25.61 -7.12
CA LEU A 6 17.98 26.83 -6.37
C LEU A 6 18.87 28.00 -6.83
N SER A 7 20.10 27.75 -7.32
CA SER A 7 21.01 28.82 -7.77
C SER A 7 20.48 29.53 -9.02
N CYS A 8 19.79 28.79 -9.90
CA CYS A 8 19.20 29.27 -11.15
C CYS A 8 17.83 29.96 -10.97
N ALA A 9 17.25 29.92 -9.76
CA ALA A 9 15.97 30.56 -9.47
C ALA A 9 16.12 32.06 -9.19
N THR A 10 15.06 32.85 -9.44
CA THR A 10 15.00 34.25 -9.07
C THR A 10 15.03 34.42 -7.55
N GLN A 11 15.43 35.60 -7.07
CA GLN A 11 15.59 35.85 -5.64
C GLN A 11 14.26 35.68 -4.90
N GLU A 12 13.13 36.05 -5.49
CA GLU A 12 11.80 35.92 -4.90
C GLU A 12 11.42 34.45 -4.64
N VAL A 13 11.82 33.54 -5.53
CA VAL A 13 11.55 32.10 -5.38
C VAL A 13 12.50 31.47 -4.37
N LYS A 14 13.75 31.95 -4.29
CA LYS A 14 14.70 31.55 -3.24
C LYS A 14 14.17 31.94 -1.86
N ASP A 15 13.75 33.19 -1.70
CA ASP A 15 13.22 33.71 -0.44
C ASP A 15 11.94 32.97 -0.04
N LEU A 16 11.04 32.68 -0.99
CA LEU A 16 9.84 31.87 -0.75
C LEU A 16 10.18 30.45 -0.27
N TYR A 17 11.18 29.79 -0.89
CA TYR A 17 11.63 28.48 -0.46
C TYR A 17 12.19 28.50 0.97
N HIS A 18 13.02 29.49 1.30
CA HIS A 18 13.55 29.64 2.66
C HIS A 18 12.43 29.86 3.69
N LEU A 19 11.46 30.72 3.39
CA LEU A 19 10.33 31.00 4.28
C LEU A 19 9.38 29.80 4.51
N LEU A 20 9.19 28.94 3.50
CA LEU A 20 8.27 27.80 3.59
C LEU A 20 8.90 26.53 4.19
N GLU A 21 10.19 26.30 3.95
CA GLU A 21 10.85 25.05 4.33
C GLU A 21 11.82 25.18 5.51
N ASN A 22 12.52 26.31 5.66
CA ASN A 22 13.57 26.45 6.66
C ASN A 22 13.16 27.31 7.86
N ASP A 23 12.38 28.37 7.63
CA ASP A 23 12.04 29.31 8.68
C ASP A 23 10.80 28.87 9.48
N PHE A 24 10.87 29.05 10.80
CA PHE A 24 9.77 28.82 11.71
C PHE A 24 9.27 30.15 12.28
N LEU A 25 8.36 30.81 11.56
CA LEU A 25 7.85 32.14 11.88
C LEU A 25 6.30 32.18 11.85
N PRO A 26 5.63 31.48 12.77
CA PRO A 26 4.19 31.22 12.68
C PRO A 26 3.29 32.47 12.67
N LEU A 27 3.74 33.64 13.08
CA LEU A 27 2.95 34.88 13.03
C LEU A 27 3.16 35.69 11.75
N ASP A 28 4.35 35.60 11.15
CA ASP A 28 4.78 36.49 10.06
C ASP A 28 4.88 35.80 8.70
N VAL A 29 4.83 34.47 8.64
CA VAL A 29 5.02 33.69 7.40
C VAL A 29 4.05 34.12 6.31
N ALA A 30 2.76 34.22 6.62
CA ALA A 30 1.74 34.52 5.62
C ALA A 30 1.77 36.00 5.16
N SER A 31 2.13 36.94 6.06
CA SER A 31 2.29 38.36 5.70
C SER A 31 3.54 38.60 4.84
N LYS A 32 4.62 37.84 5.06
CA LYS A 32 5.85 37.89 4.24
C LYS A 32 5.71 37.17 2.89
N ILE A 33 4.94 36.08 2.83
CA ILE A 33 4.72 35.32 1.60
C ILE A 33 3.82 36.07 0.62
N HIS A 34 2.78 36.75 1.09
CA HIS A 34 1.81 37.45 0.25
C HIS A 34 2.45 38.41 -0.79
N PRO A 35 3.37 39.34 -0.42
CA PRO A 35 4.02 40.22 -1.40
C PRO A 35 4.95 39.47 -2.35
N LEU A 36 5.54 38.34 -1.95
CA LEU A 36 6.38 37.51 -2.82
C LEU A 36 5.53 36.78 -3.87
N LEU A 37 4.37 36.24 -3.49
CA LEU A 37 3.42 35.62 -4.43
C LEU A 37 2.88 36.63 -5.45
N MET A 38 2.63 37.88 -5.02
CA MET A 38 2.23 38.97 -5.93
C MET A 38 3.34 39.41 -6.89
N LYS A 39 4.61 39.23 -6.53
CA LYS A 39 5.75 39.44 -7.45
C LYS A 39 5.88 38.27 -8.42
N ILE A 40 5.74 37.03 -7.93
CA ILE A 40 5.83 35.81 -8.74
C ILE A 40 4.67 35.72 -9.75
N SER A 41 3.47 36.20 -9.41
CA SER A 41 2.33 36.24 -10.33
C SER A 41 2.57 37.14 -11.54
N LYS A 42 3.42 38.17 -11.39
CA LYS A 42 3.85 39.08 -12.46
C LYS A 42 5.05 38.55 -13.25
N LEU A 43 5.72 37.51 -12.74
CA LEU A 43 6.81 36.83 -13.43
C LEU A 43 6.21 35.81 -14.40
N GLY A 44 6.23 36.15 -15.68
CA GLY A 44 5.80 35.29 -16.76
C GLY A 44 6.26 35.88 -18.08
N GLY A 45 6.89 35.07 -18.93
CA GLY A 45 7.44 35.54 -20.19
C GLY A 45 7.95 34.41 -21.08
N LYS A 46 8.17 34.72 -22.36
CA LYS A 46 8.79 33.81 -23.32
C LYS A 46 10.23 33.56 -22.90
N LEU A 47 10.55 32.31 -22.58
CA LEU A 47 11.90 31.90 -22.18
C LEU A 47 12.90 31.89 -23.36
N THR A 48 12.45 32.06 -24.60
CA THR A 48 13.30 32.08 -25.81
C THR A 48 12.55 32.67 -27.02
N SER A 49 13.26 33.25 -28.00
CA SER A 49 12.71 33.79 -29.27
C SER A 49 12.17 32.73 -30.25
N ALA A 50 12.07 31.46 -29.84
CA ALA A 50 11.57 30.36 -30.66
C ALA A 50 10.08 30.13 -30.40
N SER A 51 9.28 30.17 -31.47
CA SER A 51 7.81 30.19 -31.45
C SER A 51 7.12 28.94 -30.86
N SER A 52 7.85 27.89 -30.48
CA SER A 52 7.30 26.57 -30.13
C SER A 52 7.34 26.20 -28.64
N VAL A 53 7.88 27.06 -27.78
CA VAL A 53 7.91 26.82 -26.32
C VAL A 53 6.71 27.51 -25.65
N PRO A 54 5.87 26.80 -24.87
CA PRO A 54 4.75 27.41 -24.16
C PRO A 54 5.22 28.56 -23.25
N GLU A 55 4.51 29.69 -23.28
CA GLU A 55 4.74 30.78 -22.34
C GLU A 55 4.51 30.26 -20.91
N VAL A 56 5.56 30.29 -20.09
CA VAL A 56 5.46 29.85 -18.70
C VAL A 56 4.81 30.97 -17.89
N GLN A 57 3.51 30.86 -17.67
CA GLN A 57 2.78 31.73 -16.78
C GLN A 57 2.90 31.19 -15.35
N LEU A 58 3.70 31.82 -14.49
CA LEU A 58 3.86 31.37 -13.09
C LEU A 58 2.62 31.67 -12.23
N SER A 59 1.69 32.48 -12.74
CA SER A 59 0.40 32.79 -12.12
C SER A 59 -0.43 31.54 -11.81
N GLN A 60 -0.37 30.50 -12.65
CA GLN A 60 -1.12 29.26 -12.45
C GLN A 60 -0.74 28.51 -11.16
N TYR A 61 0.47 28.73 -10.64
CA TYR A 61 0.96 28.07 -9.43
C TYR A 61 0.62 28.84 -8.14
N VAL A 62 0.21 30.11 -8.25
CA VAL A 62 -0.06 30.97 -7.09
C VAL A 62 -1.14 30.38 -6.17
N PRO A 63 -2.30 29.91 -6.66
CA PRO A 63 -3.32 29.33 -5.78
C PRO A 63 -2.82 28.08 -5.02
N SER A 64 -2.00 27.26 -5.67
CA SER A 64 -1.39 26.08 -5.06
C SER A 64 -0.36 26.47 -3.99
N LEU A 65 0.41 27.54 -4.22
CA LEU A 65 1.37 28.08 -3.27
C LEU A 65 0.69 28.74 -2.06
N GLU A 66 -0.42 29.44 -2.26
CA GLU A 66 -1.24 30.00 -1.18
C GLU A 66 -1.83 28.90 -0.28
N ARG A 67 -2.34 27.82 -0.90
CA ARG A 67 -2.80 26.63 -0.16
C ARG A 67 -1.65 25.98 0.61
N LEU A 68 -0.46 25.85 0.01
CA LEU A 68 0.72 25.31 0.68
C LEU A 68 1.15 26.19 1.87
N ALA A 69 1.18 27.51 1.68
CA ALA A 69 1.52 28.46 2.74
C ALA A 69 0.54 28.37 3.92
N THR A 70 -0.75 28.23 3.64
CA THR A 70 -1.80 28.00 4.65
C THR A 70 -1.54 26.72 5.44
N LEU A 71 -1.27 25.61 4.74
CA LEU A 71 -0.98 24.32 5.38
C LEU A 71 0.28 24.38 6.25
N ARG A 72 1.34 25.03 5.76
CA ARG A 72 2.59 25.21 6.52
C ARG A 72 2.35 26.05 7.76
N LEU A 73 1.62 27.15 7.64
CA LEU A 73 1.24 28.00 8.78
C LEU A 73 0.45 27.20 9.83
N LEU A 74 -0.61 26.49 9.41
CA LEU A 74 -1.42 25.68 10.32
C LEU A 74 -0.57 24.64 11.06
N LYS A 75 0.40 24.02 10.37
CA LYS A 75 1.33 23.06 10.98
C LYS A 75 2.22 23.75 12.03
N GLN A 76 2.81 24.91 11.72
CA GLN A 76 3.62 25.65 12.69
C GLN A 76 2.81 26.10 13.91
N VAL A 77 1.61 26.63 13.70
CA VAL A 77 0.71 27.05 14.77
C VAL A 77 0.30 25.86 15.65
N SER A 78 0.01 24.70 15.06
CA SER A 78 -0.34 23.49 15.81
C SER A 78 0.78 22.97 16.73
N GLN A 79 2.04 23.28 16.42
CA GLN A 79 3.18 22.88 17.25
C GLN A 79 3.38 23.80 18.46
N LEU A 80 2.94 25.06 18.39
CA LEU A 80 3.13 26.06 19.44
C LEU A 80 1.90 26.27 20.32
N TYR A 81 0.72 26.25 19.72
CA TYR A 81 -0.53 26.63 20.39
C TYR A 81 -1.41 25.41 20.57
N GLN A 82 -1.94 25.23 21.77
CA GLN A 82 -2.96 24.22 22.06
C GLN A 82 -4.37 24.72 21.74
N THR A 83 -4.62 26.02 21.89
CA THR A 83 -5.92 26.64 21.62
C THR A 83 -5.70 28.05 21.10
N MET A 84 -6.45 28.44 20.08
CA MET A 84 -6.37 29.76 19.45
C MET A 84 -7.76 30.25 19.06
N LYS A 85 -8.01 31.56 19.04
CA LYS A 85 -9.28 32.10 18.54
C LYS A 85 -9.34 32.02 17.01
N ILE A 86 -10.53 31.77 16.46
CA ILE A 86 -10.79 31.77 15.01
C ILE A 86 -10.43 33.12 14.39
N GLU A 87 -10.80 34.22 15.06
CA GLU A 87 -10.48 35.59 14.61
C GLU A 87 -8.97 35.81 14.47
N SER A 88 -8.19 35.34 15.43
CA SER A 88 -6.73 35.44 15.40
C SER A 88 -6.14 34.60 14.25
N LEU A 89 -6.66 33.39 14.01
CA LEU A 89 -6.22 32.57 12.88
C LEU A 89 -6.53 33.24 11.53
N SER A 90 -7.71 33.85 11.42
CA SER A 90 -8.12 34.56 10.21
C SER A 90 -7.27 35.80 9.95
N GLN A 91 -6.88 36.55 11.00
CA GLN A 91 -6.01 37.72 10.85
C GLN A 91 -4.59 37.34 10.38
N MET A 92 -4.14 36.13 10.72
CA MET A 92 -2.82 35.64 10.31
C MET A 92 -2.75 35.29 8.82
N ILE A 93 -3.87 35.01 8.15
CA ILE A 93 -3.91 34.58 6.75
C ILE A 93 -4.58 35.67 5.91
N PRO A 94 -3.81 36.64 5.37
CA PRO A 94 -4.38 37.81 4.72
C PRO A 94 -5.00 37.52 3.34
N PHE A 95 -4.72 36.36 2.74
CA PHE A 95 -5.14 36.02 1.38
C PHE A 95 -6.35 35.08 1.29
N TYR A 96 -6.83 34.50 2.40
CA TYR A 96 -8.04 33.68 2.43
C TYR A 96 -9.02 34.14 3.49
N GLU A 97 -10.31 34.05 3.17
CA GLU A 97 -11.36 34.11 4.17
C GLU A 97 -11.37 32.82 5.01
N PHE A 98 -11.80 32.92 6.27
CA PHE A 98 -11.84 31.78 7.18
C PHE A 98 -12.57 30.56 6.61
N SER A 99 -13.66 30.73 5.83
CA SER A 99 -14.38 29.63 5.17
C SER A 99 -13.48 28.75 4.28
N MET A 100 -12.54 29.36 3.57
CA MET A 100 -11.58 28.64 2.73
C MET A 100 -10.47 28.00 3.58
N VAL A 101 -10.01 28.70 4.62
CA VAL A 101 -9.05 28.16 5.59
C VAL A 101 -9.62 26.94 6.30
N GLU A 102 -10.90 26.97 6.67
CA GLU A 102 -11.61 25.85 7.29
C GLU A 102 -11.69 24.66 6.34
N LYS A 103 -12.00 24.87 5.06
CA LYS A 103 -12.00 23.79 4.06
C LYS A 103 -10.63 23.14 3.90
N ILE A 104 -9.56 23.94 3.84
CA ILE A 104 -8.16 23.46 3.78
C ILE A 104 -7.81 22.71 5.08
N SER A 105 -8.28 23.21 6.21
CA SER A 105 -8.06 22.62 7.53
C SER A 105 -8.71 21.25 7.68
N VAL A 106 -9.96 21.09 7.23
CA VAL A 106 -10.68 19.81 7.25
C VAL A 106 -9.96 18.78 6.38
N ASP A 107 -9.46 19.20 5.22
CA ASP A 107 -8.67 18.34 4.34
C ASP A 107 -7.32 17.92 4.98
N ALA A 108 -6.65 18.86 5.64
CA ALA A 108 -5.42 18.58 6.39
C ALA A 108 -5.64 17.58 7.53
N VAL A 109 -6.75 17.69 8.26
CA VAL A 109 -7.13 16.74 9.32
C VAL A 109 -7.48 15.38 8.74
N LYS A 110 -8.24 15.33 7.64
CA LYS A 110 -8.61 14.08 6.95
C LYS A 110 -7.39 13.27 6.51
N HIS A 111 -6.32 13.95 6.09
CA HIS A 111 -5.07 13.33 5.65
C HIS A 111 -4.05 13.13 6.78
N ASN A 112 -4.45 13.30 8.05
CA ASN A 112 -3.57 13.19 9.22
C ASN A 112 -2.34 14.12 9.16
N PHE A 113 -2.43 15.25 8.43
CA PHE A 113 -1.34 16.22 8.35
C PHE A 113 -1.26 17.08 9.62
N ILE A 114 -2.41 17.43 10.20
CA ILE A 114 -2.54 18.24 11.42
C ILE A 114 -3.70 17.68 12.27
N ALA A 115 -3.53 17.69 13.59
CA ALA A 115 -4.59 17.38 14.54
C ALA A 115 -5.24 18.66 15.06
N MET A 116 -6.45 18.95 14.57
CA MET A 116 -7.15 20.18 14.90
C MET A 116 -8.66 19.97 14.96
N LYS A 117 -9.33 20.69 15.86
CA LYS A 117 -10.79 20.77 15.99
C LYS A 117 -11.21 22.22 16.02
N VAL A 118 -12.27 22.56 15.28
CA VAL A 118 -12.83 23.91 15.26
C VAL A 118 -14.14 23.91 16.06
N ASP A 119 -14.20 24.73 17.10
CA ASP A 119 -15.39 24.96 17.94
C ASP A 119 -15.96 26.34 17.58
N HIS A 120 -16.98 26.35 16.71
CA HIS A 120 -17.67 27.57 16.28
C HIS A 120 -18.49 28.20 17.40
N MET A 121 -19.01 27.42 18.35
CA MET A 121 -19.80 27.96 19.47
C MET A 121 -18.94 28.84 20.39
N LYS A 122 -17.68 28.44 20.61
CA LYS A 122 -16.70 29.20 21.40
C LYS A 122 -15.83 30.12 20.57
N GLY A 123 -15.94 30.08 19.23
CA GLY A 123 -15.10 30.84 18.32
C GLY A 123 -13.61 30.46 18.41
N ALA A 124 -13.31 29.19 18.70
CA ALA A 124 -11.96 28.73 19.03
C ALA A 124 -11.53 27.49 18.24
N VAL A 125 -10.25 27.46 17.89
CA VAL A 125 -9.55 26.34 17.27
C VAL A 125 -8.72 25.64 18.35
N LEU A 126 -8.97 24.35 18.52
CA LEU A 126 -8.28 23.47 19.45
C LEU A 126 -7.31 22.60 18.66
N PHE A 127 -6.02 22.80 18.87
CA PHE A 127 -5.00 21.93 18.30
C PHE A 127 -4.82 20.74 19.24
N GLY A 128 -5.13 19.55 18.73
CA GLY A 128 -4.94 18.32 19.47
C GLY A 128 -3.47 17.92 19.44
N ASN A 129 -2.93 17.48 20.58
CA ASN A 129 -1.85 16.52 20.49
C ASN A 129 -2.45 15.22 19.96
N MET A 130 -1.78 14.55 19.01
CA MET A 130 -2.11 13.22 18.51
C MET A 130 -1.97 12.14 19.61
N GLY A 131 -2.51 12.34 20.81
CA GLY A 131 -2.52 11.38 21.93
C GLY A 131 -1.25 10.54 22.08
N LEU A 132 -1.46 9.26 22.45
CA LEU A 132 -0.45 8.19 22.55
C LEU A 132 0.28 7.89 21.23
N GLU A 133 -0.19 8.42 20.11
CA GLU A 133 0.37 8.25 18.76
C GLU A 133 1.25 9.44 18.34
N SER A 134 1.45 10.43 19.21
CA SER A 134 2.36 11.53 18.87
C SER A 134 3.80 10.99 18.79
N ASP A 135 4.51 11.31 17.71
CA ASP A 135 5.93 10.98 17.51
C ASP A 135 6.75 11.27 18.78
N LYS A 136 6.40 12.34 19.50
CA LYS A 136 7.00 12.72 20.78
C LYS A 136 6.94 11.57 21.79
N LEU A 137 5.77 10.99 22.06
CA LEU A 137 5.64 9.90 23.05
C LEU A 137 6.34 8.61 22.62
N GLN A 138 6.36 8.30 21.32
CA GLN A 138 7.09 7.13 20.80
C GLN A 138 8.61 7.29 20.94
N ASP A 139 9.11 8.51 20.71
CA ASP A 139 10.54 8.80 20.77
C ASP A 139 11.06 9.09 22.18
N HIS A 140 10.21 9.19 23.20
CA HIS A 140 10.66 9.52 24.57
C HIS A 140 11.72 8.54 25.10
N LEU A 141 11.57 7.23 24.86
CA LEU A 141 12.57 6.25 25.28
C LEU A 141 13.86 6.37 24.47
N THR A 142 13.75 6.64 23.17
CA THR A 142 14.89 6.85 22.27
C THR A 142 15.67 8.11 22.65
N VAL A 143 15.00 9.24 22.82
CA VAL A 143 15.58 10.52 23.25
C VAL A 143 16.20 10.39 24.64
N PHE A 144 15.53 9.68 25.56
CA PHE A 144 16.09 9.39 26.87
C PHE A 144 17.35 8.53 26.78
N ALA A 145 17.32 7.45 26.00
CA ALA A 145 18.47 6.57 25.80
C ALA A 145 19.65 7.31 25.13
N GLU A 146 19.38 8.15 24.13
CA GLU A 146 20.40 8.98 23.49
C GLU A 146 20.99 10.01 24.44
N SER A 147 20.13 10.73 25.17
CA SER A 147 20.56 11.73 26.15
C SER A 147 21.40 11.07 27.24
N LEU A 148 20.93 9.94 27.79
CA LEU A 148 21.66 9.17 28.79
C LEU A 148 22.97 8.61 28.23
N ASN A 149 23.01 8.15 26.98
CA ASN A 149 24.25 7.70 26.35
C ASN A 149 25.24 8.86 26.12
N LYS A 150 24.76 10.06 25.75
CA LYS A 150 25.58 11.27 25.65
C LYS A 150 26.12 11.66 27.02
N SER A 151 25.28 11.68 28.05
CA SER A 151 25.70 11.93 29.44
C SER A 151 26.69 10.89 29.94
N ARG A 152 26.46 9.60 29.67
CA ARG A 152 27.38 8.52 30.01
C ARG A 152 28.73 8.71 29.31
N ALA A 153 28.73 9.06 28.03
CA ALA A 153 29.96 9.31 27.27
C ALA A 153 30.74 10.53 27.79
N MET A 154 30.06 11.54 28.35
CA MET A 154 30.70 12.69 28.99
C MET A 154 31.26 12.37 30.39
N ILE A 155 30.52 11.60 31.21
CA ILE A 155 30.92 11.26 32.59
C ILE A 155 31.99 10.16 32.60
N TYR A 156 31.82 9.15 31.76
CA TYR A 156 32.76 8.05 31.58
C TYR A 156 33.16 8.00 30.10
N PRO A 157 34.04 8.90 29.65
CA PRO A 157 34.62 8.77 28.32
C PRO A 157 35.31 7.43 28.26
N ALA A 158 34.88 6.58 27.31
CA ALA A 158 35.53 5.30 27.13
C ALA A 158 37.04 5.58 26.95
N PRO A 159 37.93 4.91 27.72
CA PRO A 159 39.34 4.99 27.39
C PRO A 159 39.46 4.62 25.91
N LYS A 160 40.40 5.24 25.18
CA LYS A 160 40.74 4.86 23.79
C LYS A 160 41.21 3.40 23.80
N LYS A 161 40.29 2.46 24.01
CA LYS A 161 40.52 1.04 23.85
C LYS A 161 40.83 0.91 22.39
N ALA A 162 42.07 0.52 22.09
CA ALA A 162 42.40 -0.04 20.79
C ALA A 162 41.22 -0.92 20.40
N SER A 163 40.57 -0.55 19.30
CA SER A 163 39.29 -1.11 18.88
C SER A 163 39.33 -2.63 19.03
N LYS A 164 38.21 -3.27 19.41
CA LYS A 164 38.10 -4.74 19.44
C LYS A 164 38.52 -5.40 18.09
N LEU A 165 38.62 -4.60 17.03
CA LEU A 165 39.31 -4.95 15.79
C LEU A 165 40.74 -5.45 16.01
N CYS A 166 41.53 -4.86 16.92
CA CYS A 166 42.89 -5.29 17.22
C CYS A 166 42.97 -6.73 17.76
N GLU A 167 41.93 -7.20 18.47
CA GLU A 167 41.83 -8.59 18.94
C GLU A 167 41.33 -9.55 17.85
N VAL A 168 40.54 -9.07 16.88
CA VAL A 168 39.94 -9.89 15.80
C VAL A 168 40.85 -9.95 14.55
N LEU A 169 41.65 -8.92 14.31
CA LEU A 169 42.55 -8.81 13.16
C LEU A 169 43.55 -9.97 13.01
N PRO A 170 44.17 -10.51 14.08
CA PRO A 170 45.16 -11.57 13.94
C PRO A 170 44.59 -12.90 13.41
N GLY A 171 43.30 -13.18 13.64
CA GLY A 171 42.64 -14.42 13.21
C GLY A 171 41.82 -14.30 11.91
N LEU A 172 41.64 -13.08 11.40
CA LEU A 172 40.78 -12.83 10.24
C LEU A 172 41.32 -13.47 8.96
N GLY A 173 42.64 -13.43 8.75
CA GLY A 173 43.28 -14.07 7.59
C GLY A 173 43.00 -15.57 7.52
N GLU A 174 43.16 -16.27 8.65
CA GLU A 174 42.88 -17.72 8.72
C GLU A 174 41.41 -18.06 8.48
N ILE A 175 40.50 -17.22 8.98
CA ILE A 175 39.05 -17.39 8.78
C ILE A 175 38.73 -17.21 7.28
N VAL A 176 39.28 -16.19 6.65
CA VAL A 176 39.11 -15.93 5.21
C VAL A 176 39.66 -17.08 4.37
N ASP A 177 40.84 -17.61 4.69
CA ASP A 177 41.45 -18.73 3.97
C ASP A 177 40.67 -20.05 4.14
N LYS A 178 40.09 -20.27 5.32
CA LYS A 178 39.20 -21.42 5.58
C LYS A 178 37.91 -21.29 4.76
N GLU A 179 37.27 -20.13 4.77
CA GLU A 179 36.04 -19.88 3.99
C GLU A 179 36.32 -19.92 2.47
N HIS A 180 37.46 -19.41 2.01
CA HIS A 180 37.86 -19.50 0.61
C HIS A 180 38.01 -20.95 0.14
N ARG A 181 38.74 -21.78 0.90
CA ARG A 181 38.86 -23.22 0.61
C ARG A 181 37.51 -23.94 0.62
N ARG A 182 36.64 -23.60 1.59
CA ARG A 182 35.29 -24.15 1.68
C ARG A 182 34.43 -23.79 0.47
N LEU A 183 34.50 -22.55 0.00
CA LEU A 183 33.79 -22.08 -1.18
C LEU A 183 34.30 -22.73 -2.46
N LEU A 184 35.61 -22.90 -2.62
CA LEU A 184 36.19 -23.63 -3.75
C LEU A 184 35.76 -25.10 -3.77
N ALA A 185 35.81 -25.78 -2.62
CA ALA A 185 35.32 -27.16 -2.50
C ALA A 185 33.82 -27.25 -2.85
N ARG A 186 33.01 -26.30 -2.35
CA ARG A 186 31.58 -26.22 -2.68
C ARG A 186 31.34 -26.02 -4.18
N LYS A 187 32.13 -25.16 -4.84
CA LYS A 187 32.04 -24.97 -6.30
C LYS A 187 32.28 -26.28 -7.04
N SER A 188 33.33 -27.03 -6.68
CA SER A 188 33.64 -28.32 -7.31
C SER A 188 32.53 -29.36 -7.13
N ILE A 189 31.89 -29.39 -5.95
CA ILE A 189 30.78 -30.32 -5.67
C ILE A 189 29.56 -29.94 -6.51
N ILE A 190 29.25 -28.65 -6.63
CA ILE A 190 28.13 -28.17 -7.45
C ILE A 190 28.36 -28.50 -8.92
N GLU A 191 29.58 -28.30 -9.42
CA GLU A 191 29.93 -28.59 -10.81
C GLU A 191 29.79 -30.09 -11.14
N LYS A 192 30.32 -30.96 -10.27
CA LYS A 192 30.12 -32.43 -10.41
C LYS A 192 28.66 -32.84 -10.40
N ARG A 193 27.84 -32.27 -9.51
CA ARG A 193 26.39 -32.56 -9.47
C ARG A 193 25.67 -32.09 -10.73
N LYS A 194 26.08 -30.97 -11.32
CA LYS A 194 25.52 -30.49 -12.60
C LYS A 194 25.89 -31.43 -13.74
N GLU A 195 27.16 -31.85 -13.83
CA GLU A 195 27.59 -32.82 -14.83
C GLU A 195 26.86 -34.16 -14.70
N GLU A 196 26.68 -34.66 -13.48
CA GLU A 196 25.92 -35.89 -13.22
C GLU A 196 24.45 -35.75 -13.64
N GLN A 197 23.82 -34.61 -13.32
CA GLN A 197 22.44 -34.33 -13.71
C GLN A 197 22.30 -34.22 -15.24
N GLU A 198 23.23 -33.56 -15.93
CA GLU A 198 23.26 -33.49 -17.40
C GLU A 198 23.42 -34.88 -18.03
N ARG A 199 24.29 -35.74 -17.48
CA ARG A 199 24.45 -37.12 -17.93
C ARG A 199 23.16 -37.93 -17.78
N GLN A 200 22.49 -37.82 -16.63
CA GLN A 200 21.21 -38.50 -16.40
C GLN A 200 20.13 -38.05 -17.39
N LEU A 201 20.04 -36.74 -17.67
CA LEU A 201 19.08 -36.22 -18.66
C LEU A 201 19.37 -36.75 -20.06
N LEU A 202 20.64 -36.79 -20.47
CA LEU A 202 21.06 -37.32 -21.76
C LEU A 202 20.77 -38.82 -21.91
N GLU A 203 20.92 -39.59 -20.83
CA GLU A 203 20.60 -41.02 -20.80
C GLU A 203 19.08 -41.26 -20.93
N MET A 204 18.28 -40.49 -20.20
CA MET A 204 16.82 -40.51 -20.31
C MET A 204 16.33 -40.14 -21.73
N GLU A 205 16.94 -39.13 -22.35
CA GLU A 205 16.60 -38.74 -23.73
C GLU A 205 16.92 -39.85 -24.74
N ARG A 206 18.09 -40.51 -24.61
CA ARG A 206 18.45 -41.66 -25.44
C ARG A 206 17.49 -42.83 -25.25
N GLU A 207 17.07 -43.11 -24.02
CA GLU A 207 16.07 -44.13 -23.75
C GLU A 207 14.72 -43.79 -24.40
N GLU A 208 14.27 -42.54 -24.30
CA GLU A 208 13.03 -42.09 -24.94
C GLU A 208 13.09 -42.19 -26.47
N GLU A 209 14.21 -41.78 -27.09
CA GLU A 209 14.45 -41.95 -28.52
C GLU A 209 14.41 -43.43 -28.92
N SER A 210 15.07 -44.31 -28.15
CA SER A 210 15.05 -45.75 -28.39
C SER A 210 13.63 -46.34 -28.31
N LYS A 211 12.82 -45.89 -27.34
CA LYS A 211 11.42 -46.29 -27.19
C LYS A 211 10.58 -45.80 -28.37
N ARG A 212 10.78 -44.56 -28.84
CA ARG A 212 10.11 -44.02 -30.04
C ARG A 212 10.46 -44.81 -31.29
N GLN A 213 11.74 -45.13 -31.50
CA GLN A 213 12.18 -45.96 -32.63
C GLN A 213 11.61 -47.38 -32.55
N HIS A 214 11.56 -47.98 -31.36
CA HIS A 214 10.94 -49.29 -31.18
C HIS A 214 9.43 -49.26 -31.50
N LEU A 215 8.72 -48.21 -31.08
CA LEU A 215 7.31 -48.03 -31.39
C LEU A 215 7.09 -47.88 -32.90
N LEU A 216 7.92 -47.09 -33.59
CA LEU A 216 7.88 -46.94 -35.05
C LEU A 216 8.10 -48.28 -35.78
N LYS A 217 9.10 -49.07 -35.38
CA LYS A 217 9.33 -50.40 -35.95
C LYS A 217 8.12 -51.32 -35.74
N LYS A 218 7.52 -51.30 -34.55
CA LYS A 218 6.29 -52.06 -34.25
C LYS A 218 5.11 -51.63 -35.12
N THR A 219 4.95 -50.33 -35.37
CA THR A 219 3.88 -49.83 -36.25
C THR A 219 4.13 -50.23 -37.71
N GLU A 220 5.36 -50.11 -38.20
CA GLU A 220 5.73 -50.54 -39.56
C GLU A 220 5.52 -52.05 -39.77
N GLU A 221 5.89 -52.87 -38.78
CA GLU A 221 5.65 -54.32 -38.82
C GLU A 221 4.14 -54.66 -38.82
N ALA A 222 3.34 -53.93 -38.04
CA ALA A 222 1.89 -54.11 -38.02
C ALA A 222 1.24 -53.71 -39.35
N GLU A 223 1.70 -52.63 -39.99
CA GLU A 223 1.25 -52.22 -41.32
C GLU A 223 1.62 -53.25 -42.40
N LYS A 224 2.85 -53.78 -42.37
CA LYS A 224 3.27 -54.87 -43.27
C LYS A 224 2.38 -56.11 -43.12
N LYS A 225 2.05 -56.49 -41.90
CA LYS A 225 1.11 -57.61 -41.63
C LYS A 225 -0.30 -57.33 -42.14
N ARG A 226 -0.79 -56.10 -41.98
CA ARG A 226 -2.09 -55.68 -42.55
C ARG A 226 -2.10 -55.75 -44.07
N LEU A 227 -1.05 -55.26 -44.73
CA LEU A 227 -0.92 -55.32 -46.18
C LEU A 227 -0.84 -56.76 -46.67
N ALA A 228 -0.07 -57.62 -46.00
CA ALA A 228 0.01 -59.04 -46.33
C ALA A 228 -1.36 -59.75 -46.22
N ALA A 229 -2.10 -59.50 -45.14
CA ALA A 229 -3.46 -60.04 -44.97
C ALA A 229 -4.43 -59.52 -46.04
N MET A 230 -4.31 -58.25 -46.45
CA MET A 230 -5.10 -57.68 -47.54
C MET A 230 -4.77 -58.35 -48.89
N PHE A 231 -3.49 -58.62 -49.16
CA PHE A 231 -3.05 -59.37 -50.35
C PHE A 231 -3.55 -60.81 -50.34
N GLU A 232 -3.53 -61.49 -49.18
CA GLU A 232 -4.08 -62.85 -49.03
C GLU A 232 -5.59 -62.88 -49.26
N GLN A 233 -6.33 -61.90 -48.74
CA GLN A 233 -7.77 -61.77 -48.98
C GLN A 233 -8.07 -61.53 -50.47
N GLN A 234 -7.34 -60.63 -51.14
CA GLN A 234 -7.49 -60.42 -52.58
C GLN A 234 -7.14 -61.67 -53.40
N ARG A 235 -6.15 -62.45 -52.95
CA ARG A 235 -5.79 -63.71 -53.60
C ARG A 235 -6.88 -64.76 -53.41
N ALA A 236 -7.45 -64.86 -52.22
CA ALA A 236 -8.57 -65.74 -51.92
C ALA A 236 -9.84 -65.34 -52.71
N GLU A 237 -10.11 -64.04 -52.86
CA GLU A 237 -11.19 -63.54 -53.71
C GLU A 237 -10.96 -63.82 -55.19
N ARG A 238 -9.74 -63.68 -55.70
CA ARG A 238 -9.40 -64.08 -57.08
C ARG A 238 -9.63 -65.57 -57.29
N ILE A 239 -9.18 -66.42 -56.36
CA ILE A 239 -9.39 -67.86 -56.42
C ILE A 239 -10.88 -68.21 -56.36
N ARG A 240 -11.67 -67.53 -55.51
CA ARG A 240 -13.13 -67.70 -55.46
C ARG A 240 -13.81 -67.31 -56.76
N LYS A 241 -13.43 -66.18 -57.37
CA LYS A 241 -13.96 -65.77 -58.68
C LYS A 241 -13.56 -66.74 -59.79
N GLU A 242 -12.35 -67.28 -59.75
CA GLU A 242 -11.89 -68.29 -60.72
C GLU A 242 -12.63 -69.62 -60.53
N ILE A 243 -13.01 -69.99 -59.30
CA ILE A 243 -13.86 -71.15 -59.01
C ILE A 243 -15.30 -70.88 -59.48
N GLU A 244 -15.88 -69.71 -59.20
CA GLU A 244 -17.20 -69.32 -59.68
C GLU A 244 -17.27 -69.24 -61.21
N GLU A 245 -16.21 -68.75 -61.88
CA GLU A 245 -16.11 -68.76 -63.35
C GLU A 245 -16.02 -70.19 -63.89
N ARG A 246 -15.26 -71.09 -63.25
CA ARG A 246 -15.21 -72.50 -63.65
C ARG A 246 -16.53 -73.23 -63.40
N GLU A 247 -17.23 -72.95 -62.29
CA GLU A 247 -18.56 -73.48 -62.02
C GLU A 247 -19.60 -72.93 -63.02
N LEU A 248 -19.49 -71.66 -63.42
CA LEU A 248 -20.32 -71.08 -64.49
C LEU A 248 -19.98 -71.66 -65.86
N GLU A 249 -18.71 -71.97 -66.16
CA GLU A 249 -18.29 -72.66 -67.39
C GLU A 249 -18.77 -74.12 -67.41
N GLU A 250 -18.72 -74.83 -66.28
CA GLU A 250 -19.28 -76.17 -66.12
C GLU A 250 -20.82 -76.18 -66.20
N ALA A 251 -21.48 -75.16 -65.61
CA ALA A 251 -22.92 -74.94 -65.76
C ALA A 251 -23.31 -74.56 -67.19
N GLN A 252 -22.46 -73.79 -67.90
CA GLN A 252 -22.63 -73.50 -69.32
C GLN A 252 -22.37 -74.75 -70.19
N ALA A 253 -21.46 -75.64 -69.81
CA ALA A 253 -21.23 -76.92 -70.49
C ALA A 253 -22.42 -77.88 -70.30
N LEU A 254 -23.00 -77.92 -69.09
CA LEU A 254 -24.24 -78.65 -68.80
C LEU A 254 -25.46 -78.05 -69.53
N LEU A 255 -25.52 -76.71 -69.65
CA LEU A 255 -26.53 -76.05 -70.47
C LEU A 255 -26.32 -76.31 -71.97
N GLN A 256 -25.09 -76.38 -72.48
CA GLN A 256 -24.77 -76.76 -73.86
C GLN A 256 -25.09 -78.23 -74.18
N GLU A 257 -25.08 -79.14 -73.20
CA GLU A 257 -25.65 -80.49 -73.36
C GLU A 257 -27.18 -80.48 -73.45
N THR A 258 -27.85 -79.51 -72.80
CA THR A 258 -29.32 -79.35 -72.85
C THR A 258 -29.83 -78.41 -73.96
N GLU A 259 -28.96 -77.64 -74.61
CA GLU A 259 -29.29 -76.66 -75.67
C GLU A 259 -28.98 -77.15 -77.10
N LYS A 260 -29.08 -78.46 -77.35
CA LYS A 260 -29.27 -79.00 -78.73
C LYS A 260 -30.67 -78.75 -79.31
N HIS A 261 -31.50 -77.93 -78.67
CA HIS A 261 -32.74 -77.39 -79.23
C HIS A 261 -33.01 -75.96 -78.74
N LEU A 262 -32.40 -74.94 -79.36
CA LEU A 262 -33.09 -73.75 -79.92
C LEU A 262 -32.07 -72.71 -80.44
N LYS A 263 -32.53 -71.88 -81.37
CA LYS A 263 -31.76 -70.99 -82.23
C LYS A 263 -31.58 -69.56 -81.65
N ARG A 264 -30.37 -69.01 -81.84
CA ARG A 264 -30.06 -67.69 -82.45
C ARG A 264 -30.25 -66.39 -81.62
N GLY A 265 -29.13 -65.75 -81.26
CA GLY A 265 -28.87 -64.34 -81.65
C GLY A 265 -28.33 -63.32 -80.62
N LYS A 266 -27.27 -62.60 -81.06
CA LYS A 266 -26.87 -61.18 -80.79
C LYS A 266 -25.95 -60.78 -79.60
N LYS A 267 -24.73 -60.35 -80.00
CA LYS A 267 -23.79 -59.27 -79.58
C LYS A 267 -23.87 -58.54 -78.20
N LYS A 268 -22.70 -58.52 -77.51
CA LYS A 268 -21.90 -57.43 -76.82
C LYS A 268 -22.61 -56.18 -76.23
N PRO A 269 -22.21 -55.61 -75.06
CA PRO A 269 -21.03 -54.72 -75.01
C PRO A 269 -20.21 -54.65 -73.68
N ILE A 270 -18.96 -54.22 -73.88
CA ILE A 270 -18.03 -53.60 -72.95
C ILE A 270 -18.35 -52.10 -72.90
N LEU A 271 -18.56 -51.51 -71.71
CA LEU A 271 -18.62 -50.08 -71.34
C LEU A 271 -18.51 -50.09 -69.78
N ASP A 272 -17.79 -49.24 -69.05
CA ASP A 272 -17.42 -47.85 -69.24
C ASP A 272 -16.06 -47.55 -68.58
N GLY A 273 -15.16 -46.93 -69.34
CA GLY A 273 -14.02 -46.21 -68.78
C GLY A 273 -14.44 -44.77 -68.51
N GLU A 274 -14.87 -44.47 -67.28
CA GLU A 274 -15.16 -43.11 -66.82
C GLU A 274 -13.91 -42.23 -66.84
N LYS A 275 -13.96 -41.13 -67.58
CA LYS A 275 -12.94 -40.07 -67.57
C LYS A 275 -13.16 -39.17 -66.35
N LEU A 276 -12.35 -39.35 -65.31
CA LEU A 276 -12.23 -38.42 -64.18
C LEU A 276 -11.68 -37.06 -64.65
N THR A 277 -12.49 -36.00 -64.58
CA THR A 277 -12.06 -34.62 -64.83
C THR A 277 -11.32 -34.04 -63.61
N LYS A 278 -10.30 -33.21 -63.86
CA LYS A 278 -9.43 -32.57 -62.84
C LYS A 278 -10.18 -31.87 -61.69
N GLN A 279 -11.41 -31.40 -61.92
CA GLN A 279 -12.27 -30.78 -60.91
C GLN A 279 -12.80 -31.80 -59.88
N THR A 280 -13.20 -33.00 -60.33
CA THR A 280 -13.67 -34.08 -59.44
C THR A 280 -12.58 -34.60 -58.50
N LEU A 281 -11.32 -34.57 -58.94
CA LEU A 281 -10.16 -34.92 -58.12
C LEU A 281 -9.89 -33.87 -57.02
N ILE A 282 -10.06 -32.59 -57.33
CA ILE A 282 -9.88 -31.50 -56.35
C ILE A 282 -11.01 -31.51 -55.31
N GLU A 283 -12.26 -31.71 -55.73
CA GLU A 283 -13.40 -31.84 -54.82
C GLU A 283 -13.26 -33.07 -53.92
N ARG A 284 -12.78 -34.19 -54.46
CA ARG A 284 -12.49 -35.40 -53.67
C ARG A 284 -11.40 -35.14 -52.63
N ALA A 285 -10.30 -34.49 -53.00
CA ALA A 285 -9.22 -34.13 -52.08
C ALA A 285 -9.68 -33.17 -50.97
N LEU A 286 -10.49 -32.15 -51.29
CA LEU A 286 -11.08 -31.25 -50.29
C LEU A 286 -12.04 -31.99 -49.35
N SER A 287 -12.83 -32.93 -49.88
CA SER A 287 -13.75 -33.74 -49.07
C SER A 287 -13.00 -34.70 -48.12
N GLU A 288 -11.87 -35.25 -48.55
CA GLU A 288 -11.01 -36.11 -47.73
C GLU A 288 -10.33 -35.29 -46.62
N GLN A 289 -9.85 -34.08 -46.92
CA GLN A 289 -9.28 -33.17 -45.93
C GLN A 289 -10.31 -32.74 -44.86
N LEU A 290 -11.56 -32.50 -45.25
CA LEU A 290 -12.63 -32.20 -44.29
C LEU A 290 -12.96 -33.39 -43.39
N LYS A 291 -12.97 -34.61 -43.94
CA LYS A 291 -13.17 -35.84 -43.15
C LYS A 291 -12.03 -36.06 -42.16
N GLU A 292 -10.78 -35.84 -42.56
CA GLU A 292 -9.62 -35.93 -41.66
C GLU A 292 -9.73 -34.95 -40.48
N ARG A 293 -10.14 -33.70 -40.74
CA ARG A 293 -10.34 -32.71 -39.65
C ARG A 293 -11.43 -33.14 -38.68
N GLN A 294 -12.55 -33.66 -39.19
CA GLN A 294 -13.63 -34.18 -38.33
C GLN A 294 -13.20 -35.40 -37.52
N GLU A 295 -12.36 -36.28 -38.09
CA GLU A 295 -11.80 -37.41 -37.35
C GLU A 295 -10.82 -36.96 -36.25
N GLN A 296 -9.96 -35.98 -36.54
CA GLN A 296 -9.07 -35.38 -35.55
C GLN A 296 -9.85 -34.73 -34.41
N GLU A 297 -10.93 -34.00 -34.72
CA GLU A 297 -11.80 -33.38 -33.73
C GLU A 297 -12.45 -34.44 -32.81
N LYS A 298 -12.96 -35.53 -33.39
CA LYS A 298 -13.49 -36.67 -32.61
C LYS A 298 -12.43 -37.32 -31.71
N ARG A 299 -11.17 -37.41 -32.17
CA ARG A 299 -10.05 -37.91 -31.35
C ARG A 299 -9.76 -36.97 -30.19
N LEU A 300 -9.72 -35.65 -30.43
CA LEU A 300 -9.52 -34.64 -29.39
C LEU A 300 -10.65 -34.68 -28.35
N GLN A 301 -11.91 -34.84 -28.77
CA GLN A 301 -13.04 -34.98 -27.85
C GLN A 301 -12.93 -36.22 -26.96
N LYS A 302 -12.42 -37.35 -27.48
CA LYS A 302 -12.16 -38.55 -26.67
C LYS A 302 -11.06 -38.30 -25.64
N VAL A 303 -9.97 -37.65 -26.05
CA VAL A 303 -8.88 -37.30 -25.14
C VAL A 303 -9.36 -36.34 -24.04
N ALA A 304 -10.16 -35.34 -24.38
CA ALA A 304 -10.76 -34.43 -23.39
C ALA A 304 -11.59 -35.19 -22.34
N LYS A 305 -12.44 -36.13 -22.78
CA LYS A 305 -13.21 -36.98 -21.86
C LYS A 305 -12.31 -37.84 -20.98
N THR A 306 -11.25 -38.45 -21.54
CA THR A 306 -10.30 -39.23 -20.73
C THR A 306 -9.57 -38.38 -19.69
N MET A 307 -9.24 -37.13 -20.02
CA MET A 307 -8.64 -36.18 -19.08
C MET A 307 -9.62 -35.84 -17.95
N ASP A 308 -10.89 -35.58 -18.27
CA ASP A 308 -11.92 -35.30 -17.25
C ASP A 308 -12.13 -36.48 -16.29
N HIS A 309 -12.13 -37.72 -16.81
CA HIS A 309 -12.22 -38.92 -15.97
C HIS A 309 -11.00 -39.09 -15.07
N LEU A 310 -9.80 -38.85 -15.59
CA LEU A 310 -8.56 -38.93 -14.84
C LEU A 310 -8.50 -37.87 -13.74
N GLU A 311 -8.92 -36.64 -14.03
CA GLU A 311 -8.99 -35.56 -13.04
C GLU A 311 -10.09 -35.79 -12.00
N ARG A 312 -11.19 -36.47 -12.35
CA ARG A 312 -12.20 -36.90 -11.36
C ARG A 312 -11.61 -37.95 -10.42
N ALA A 313 -10.97 -38.99 -10.96
CA ALA A 313 -10.34 -40.05 -10.17
C ALA A 313 -9.27 -39.49 -9.21
N LYS A 314 -8.43 -38.55 -9.66
CA LYS A 314 -7.46 -37.85 -8.80
C LYS A 314 -8.13 -37.13 -7.63
N ARG A 315 -9.28 -36.47 -7.86
CA ARG A 315 -10.02 -35.76 -6.80
C ARG A 315 -10.66 -36.73 -5.81
N GLU A 316 -11.21 -37.83 -6.30
CA GLU A 316 -11.79 -38.89 -5.45
C GLU A 316 -10.74 -39.51 -4.54
N GLU A 317 -9.53 -39.76 -5.04
CA GLU A 317 -8.40 -40.26 -4.24
C GLU A 317 -7.83 -39.20 -3.27
N ALA A 318 -7.83 -37.92 -3.67
CA ALA A 318 -7.31 -36.84 -2.84
C ALA A 318 -8.26 -36.43 -1.69
N ALA A 319 -9.57 -36.54 -1.89
CA ALA A 319 -10.59 -36.15 -0.92
C ALA A 319 -10.38 -36.76 0.49
N PRO A 320 -10.20 -38.09 0.67
CA PRO A 320 -9.99 -38.68 1.99
C PRO A 320 -8.66 -38.25 2.63
N LEU A 321 -7.62 -38.01 1.84
CA LEU A 321 -6.33 -37.53 2.35
C LEU A 321 -6.44 -36.10 2.89
N ILE A 322 -7.20 -35.25 2.21
CA ILE A 322 -7.47 -33.88 2.64
C ILE A 322 -8.30 -33.90 3.93
N GLU A 323 -9.33 -34.74 3.99
CA GLU A 323 -10.16 -34.88 5.19
C GLU A 323 -9.35 -35.41 6.38
N ALA A 324 -8.53 -36.44 6.18
CA ALA A 324 -7.66 -36.97 7.22
C ALA A 324 -6.64 -35.93 7.71
N ALA A 325 -6.05 -35.14 6.81
CA ALA A 325 -5.15 -34.04 7.18
C ALA A 325 -5.89 -32.95 7.96
N PHE A 326 -7.12 -32.63 7.60
CA PHE A 326 -7.95 -31.67 8.30
C PHE A 326 -8.29 -32.15 9.72
N GLN A 327 -8.69 -33.42 9.89
CA GLN A 327 -8.96 -33.98 11.21
C GLN A 327 -7.72 -33.98 12.12
N ARG A 328 -6.53 -34.26 11.58
CA ARG A 328 -5.27 -34.16 12.35
C ARG A 328 -5.01 -32.74 12.83
N ARG A 329 -5.20 -31.73 11.96
CA ARG A 329 -5.06 -30.32 12.33
C ARG A 329 -6.03 -29.92 13.44
N LEU A 330 -7.29 -30.35 13.38
CA LEU A 330 -8.26 -30.06 14.43
C LEU A 330 -7.83 -30.61 15.80
N VAL A 331 -7.21 -31.79 15.84
CA VAL A 331 -6.68 -32.36 17.09
C VAL A 331 -5.47 -31.58 17.59
N GLU A 332 -4.53 -31.25 16.70
CA GLU A 332 -3.35 -30.45 17.04
C GLU A 332 -3.73 -29.06 17.56
N GLU A 333 -4.67 -28.37 16.90
CA GLU A 333 -5.18 -27.06 17.32
C GLU A 333 -5.86 -27.11 18.69
N LYS A 334 -6.66 -28.15 18.96
CA LYS A 334 -7.27 -28.34 20.29
C LYS A 334 -6.21 -28.49 21.39
N VAL A 335 -5.19 -29.31 21.15
CA VAL A 335 -4.11 -29.53 22.12
C VAL A 335 -3.30 -28.25 22.34
N LEU A 336 -3.03 -27.49 21.29
CA LEU A 336 -2.33 -26.20 21.40
C LEU A 336 -3.17 -25.19 22.19
N HIS A 337 -4.46 -25.08 21.87
CA HIS A 337 -5.38 -24.19 22.56
C HIS A 337 -5.48 -24.52 24.06
N GLU A 338 -5.62 -25.79 24.41
CA GLU A 338 -5.66 -26.23 25.81
C GLU A 338 -4.37 -25.89 26.56
N ARG A 339 -3.20 -26.04 25.92
CA ARG A 339 -1.90 -25.67 26.50
C ARG A 339 -1.77 -24.16 26.69
N GLU A 340 -2.19 -23.37 25.71
CA GLU A 340 -2.17 -21.91 25.79
C GLU A 340 -3.08 -21.41 26.91
N GLN A 341 -4.28 -21.96 27.04
CA GLN A 341 -5.21 -21.66 28.13
C GLN A 341 -4.60 -21.99 29.49
N GLN A 342 -3.94 -23.14 29.63
CA GLN A 342 -3.26 -23.52 30.87
C GLN A 342 -2.13 -22.53 31.23
N LEU A 343 -1.29 -22.18 30.26
CA LEU A 343 -0.21 -21.21 30.46
C LEU A 343 -0.74 -19.81 30.84
N GLU A 344 -1.82 -19.37 30.21
CA GLU A 344 -2.43 -18.07 30.52
C GLU A 344 -3.00 -18.03 31.94
N VAL A 345 -3.67 -19.11 32.37
CA VAL A 345 -4.16 -19.25 33.74
C VAL A 345 -3.00 -19.27 34.74
N GLU A 346 -1.92 -19.98 34.46
CA GLU A 346 -0.73 -20.02 35.33
C GLU A 346 -0.06 -18.66 35.46
N LEU A 347 0.14 -17.96 34.34
CA LEU A 347 0.70 -16.61 34.34
C LEU A 347 -0.21 -15.61 35.07
N SER A 348 -1.52 -15.72 34.89
CA SER A 348 -2.50 -14.90 35.59
C SER A 348 -2.43 -15.11 37.11
N ARG A 349 -2.32 -16.37 37.57
CA ARG A 349 -2.12 -16.71 38.99
C ARG A 349 -0.83 -16.13 39.53
N GLN A 350 0.29 -16.27 38.81
CA GLN A 350 1.58 -15.71 39.23
C GLN A 350 1.56 -14.18 39.33
N ARG A 351 0.91 -13.50 38.38
CA ARG A 351 0.72 -12.04 38.42
C ARG A 351 -0.13 -11.65 39.62
N HIS A 352 -1.26 -12.33 39.83
CA HIS A 352 -2.13 -12.06 40.98
C HIS A 352 -1.40 -12.24 42.31
N ASP A 353 -0.62 -13.31 42.46
CA ASP A 353 0.20 -13.55 43.66
C ASP A 353 1.26 -12.46 43.87
N GLY A 354 1.87 -11.98 42.78
CA GLY A 354 2.79 -10.84 42.80
C GLY A 354 2.12 -9.55 43.24
N ASP A 355 0.96 -9.25 42.65
CA ASP A 355 0.16 -8.06 42.95
C ASP A 355 -0.35 -8.06 44.40
N LEU A 356 -0.76 -9.22 44.92
CA LEU A 356 -1.15 -9.37 46.32
C LEU A 356 0.02 -9.08 47.27
N LYS A 357 1.22 -9.59 46.97
CA LYS A 357 2.43 -9.30 47.75
C LYS A 357 2.76 -7.82 47.74
N GLU A 358 2.68 -7.18 46.58
CA GLU A 358 2.94 -5.74 46.43
C GLU A 358 1.89 -4.89 47.12
N LYS A 359 0.59 -5.24 46.99
CA LYS A 359 -0.51 -4.61 47.72
C LYS A 359 -0.28 -4.67 49.22
N ASN A 360 0.10 -5.83 49.75
CA ASN A 360 0.42 -6.00 51.17
C ASN A 360 1.64 -5.17 51.61
N ARG A 361 2.65 -5.02 50.74
CA ARG A 361 3.82 -4.15 50.99
C ARG A 361 3.40 -2.68 51.06
N LEU A 362 2.62 -2.21 50.08
CA LEU A 362 2.19 -0.82 49.96
C LEU A 362 1.13 -0.43 51.00
N ALA A 363 0.28 -1.37 51.42
CA ALA A 363 -0.71 -1.15 52.47
C ALA A 363 -0.07 -0.60 53.76
N ARG A 364 1.16 -1.01 54.08
CA ARG A 364 1.92 -0.52 55.25
C ARG A 364 2.18 0.99 55.22
N MET A 365 2.26 1.58 54.03
CA MET A 365 2.52 3.01 53.84
C MET A 365 1.24 3.83 53.62
N LEU A 366 0.08 3.18 53.54
CA LEU A 366 -1.18 3.82 53.16
C LEU A 366 -1.56 4.92 54.17
N GLU A 367 -1.44 4.64 55.47
CA GLU A 367 -1.70 5.59 56.55
C GLU A 367 -0.78 6.83 56.44
N ASN A 368 0.53 6.60 56.30
CA ASN A 368 1.51 7.69 56.16
C ASN A 368 1.26 8.53 54.90
N LYS A 369 0.85 7.88 53.81
CA LYS A 369 0.46 8.55 52.56
C LYS A 369 -0.79 9.41 52.76
N MET A 370 -1.79 8.92 53.51
CA MET A 370 -3.00 9.70 53.83
C MET A 370 -2.66 10.92 54.67
N ILE A 371 -1.88 10.76 55.75
CA ILE A 371 -1.44 11.86 56.61
C ILE A 371 -0.65 12.92 55.80
N PHE A 372 0.28 12.47 54.95
CA PHE A 372 1.05 13.39 54.11
C PHE A 372 0.17 14.11 53.10
N GLN A 373 -0.75 13.40 52.45
CA GLN A 373 -1.68 13.97 51.49
C GLN A 373 -2.58 15.02 52.14
N GLU A 374 -3.14 14.73 53.31
CA GLU A 374 -3.97 15.68 54.07
C GLU A 374 -3.17 16.93 54.45
N ARG A 375 -1.93 16.77 54.93
CA ARG A 375 -1.05 17.90 55.24
C ARG A 375 -0.77 18.79 54.03
N VAL A 376 -0.53 18.20 52.86
CA VAL A 376 -0.29 18.96 51.62
C VAL A 376 -1.56 19.67 51.16
N ILE A 377 -2.70 18.99 51.19
CA ILE A 377 -4.00 19.57 50.80
C ILE A 377 -4.36 20.72 51.73
N SER A 378 -4.25 20.54 53.04
CA SER A 378 -4.53 21.57 54.04
C SER A 378 -3.66 22.83 53.83
N ARG A 379 -2.35 22.66 53.58
CA ARG A 379 -1.46 23.79 53.27
C ARG A 379 -1.87 24.52 51.99
N ARG A 380 -2.18 23.78 50.92
CA ARG A 380 -2.62 24.37 49.64
C ARG A 380 -3.96 25.08 49.76
N GLN A 381 -4.89 24.53 50.54
CA GLN A 381 -6.17 25.17 50.84
C GLN A 381 -5.95 26.48 51.60
N ALA A 382 -5.10 26.48 52.63
CA ALA A 382 -4.77 27.71 53.36
C ALA A 382 -4.13 28.78 52.46
N GLU A 383 -3.18 28.42 51.60
CA GLU A 383 -2.59 29.35 50.63
C GLU A 383 -3.61 29.88 49.62
N PHE A 384 -4.52 29.02 49.17
CA PHE A 384 -5.59 29.40 48.26
C PHE A 384 -6.56 30.38 48.92
N ASP A 385 -6.99 30.10 50.15
CA ASP A 385 -7.90 30.95 50.90
C ASP A 385 -7.26 32.31 51.21
N GLN A 386 -5.97 32.35 51.56
CA GLN A 386 -5.22 33.60 51.71
C GLN A 386 -5.22 34.42 50.41
N ARG A 387 -4.86 33.82 49.28
CA ARG A 387 -4.89 34.50 47.97
C ARG A 387 -6.29 34.95 47.58
N ARG A 388 -7.32 34.20 47.95
CA ARG A 388 -8.71 34.59 47.71
C ARG A 388 -9.07 35.84 48.51
N VAL A 389 -8.76 35.87 49.80
CA VAL A 389 -8.99 37.04 50.67
C VAL A 389 -8.22 38.26 50.17
N GLU A 390 -6.93 38.12 49.86
CA GLU A 390 -6.13 39.20 49.28
C GLU A 390 -6.71 39.73 47.96
N GLY A 391 -7.20 38.82 47.10
CA GLY A 391 -7.89 39.17 45.86
C GLY A 391 -9.15 39.97 46.11
N GLU A 392 -10.00 39.55 47.05
CA GLU A 392 -11.22 40.25 47.44
C GLU A 392 -10.93 41.63 48.03
N GLU A 393 -9.89 41.77 48.85
CA GLU A 393 -9.45 43.05 49.41
C GLU A 393 -8.95 44.01 48.33
N ARG A 394 -8.13 43.54 47.38
CA ARG A 394 -7.69 44.33 46.22
C ARG A 394 -8.89 44.80 45.39
N ILE A 395 -9.86 43.93 45.16
CA ILE A 395 -11.10 44.30 44.45
C ILE A 395 -11.86 45.38 45.22
N LYS A 396 -12.02 45.23 46.55
CA LYS A 396 -12.67 46.25 47.40
C LYS A 396 -11.94 47.60 47.33
N GLN A 397 -10.61 47.61 47.38
CA GLN A 397 -9.80 48.82 47.25
C GLN A 397 -9.99 49.49 45.87
N ILE A 398 -9.98 48.72 44.78
CA ILE A 398 -10.23 49.23 43.42
C ILE A 398 -11.63 49.82 43.31
N ILE A 399 -12.64 49.16 43.88
CA ILE A 399 -14.03 49.67 43.87
C ILE A 399 -14.12 51.00 44.64
N GLN A 400 -13.49 51.10 45.81
CA GLN A 400 -13.46 52.33 46.60
C GLN A 400 -12.74 53.47 45.87
N ALA A 401 -11.57 53.20 45.29
CA ALA A 401 -10.83 54.18 44.50
C ALA A 401 -11.64 54.68 43.29
N ARG A 402 -12.28 53.78 42.54
CA ARG A 402 -13.18 54.15 41.43
C ARG A 402 -14.37 54.97 41.89
N LYS A 403 -14.93 54.69 43.08
CA LYS A 403 -16.03 55.48 43.67
C LYS A 403 -15.57 56.91 43.96
N GLN A 404 -14.41 57.07 44.61
CA GLN A 404 -13.82 58.39 44.89
C GLN A 404 -13.50 59.15 43.60
N GLU A 405 -12.95 58.48 42.59
CA GLU A 405 -12.66 59.09 41.29
C GLU A 405 -13.94 59.60 40.60
N ARG A 406 -15.03 58.81 40.65
CA ARG A 406 -16.35 59.23 40.13
C ARG A 406 -16.88 60.45 40.89
N ASP A 407 -16.75 60.48 42.21
CA ASP A 407 -17.21 61.61 43.04
C ASP A 407 -16.40 62.89 42.76
N ILE A 408 -15.08 62.77 42.59
CA ILE A 408 -14.20 63.88 42.19
C ILE A 408 -14.58 64.38 40.79
N LYS A 409 -14.80 63.48 39.82
CA LYS A 409 -15.25 63.86 38.47
C LYS A 409 -16.59 64.58 38.49
N ARG A 410 -17.56 64.10 39.28
CA ARG A 410 -18.87 64.76 39.47
C ARG A 410 -18.72 66.18 40.02
N LYS A 411 -17.89 66.37 41.06
CA LYS A 411 -17.59 67.69 41.63
C LYS A 411 -16.94 68.63 40.60
N LYS A 412 -15.95 68.14 39.84
CA LYS A 412 -15.30 68.91 38.77
C LYS A 412 -16.28 69.32 37.68
N ILE A 413 -17.12 68.41 37.20
CA ILE A 413 -18.14 68.70 36.18
C ILE A 413 -19.14 69.75 36.69
N PHE A 414 -19.59 69.63 37.94
CA PHE A 414 -20.49 70.60 38.55
C PHE A 414 -19.85 72.00 38.62
N TYR A 415 -18.58 72.08 39.06
CA TYR A 415 -17.85 73.34 39.12
C TYR A 415 -17.70 73.98 37.74
N VAL A 416 -17.27 73.22 36.72
CA VAL A 416 -17.13 73.72 35.35
C VAL A 416 -18.47 74.23 34.80
N ARG A 417 -19.57 73.49 34.98
CA ARG A 417 -20.90 73.93 34.56
C ARG A 417 -21.35 75.21 35.24
N SER A 418 -21.09 75.35 36.55
CA SER A 418 -21.44 76.56 37.29
C SER A 418 -20.64 77.79 36.83
N GLU A 419 -19.35 77.63 36.53
CA GLU A 419 -18.52 78.70 35.97
C GLU A 419 -18.94 79.06 34.54
N GLU A 420 -19.26 78.07 33.69
CA GLU A 420 -19.81 78.30 32.34
C GLU A 420 -21.14 79.08 32.39
N GLU A 421 -22.03 78.74 33.32
CA GLU A 421 -23.29 79.48 33.52
C GLU A 421 -23.07 80.92 33.98
N LYS A 422 -22.09 81.17 34.87
CA LYS A 422 -21.72 82.54 35.27
C LYS A 422 -21.16 83.34 34.10
N ILE A 423 -20.24 82.75 33.33
CA ILE A 423 -19.66 83.40 32.14
C ILE A 423 -20.75 83.69 31.11
N LYS A 424 -21.69 82.76 30.91
CA LYS A 424 -22.82 82.95 29.99
C LYS A 424 -23.73 84.10 30.43
N LYS A 425 -24.08 84.17 31.73
CA LYS A 425 -24.84 85.31 32.30
C LYS A 425 -24.11 86.64 32.11
N MET A 426 -22.80 86.69 32.36
CA MET A 426 -22.01 87.91 32.14
C MET A 426 -22.01 88.33 30.66
N ARG A 427 -21.93 87.38 29.72
CA ARG A 427 -22.02 87.68 28.27
C ARG A 427 -23.42 88.14 27.87
N GLU A 428 -24.47 87.51 28.39
CA GLU A 428 -25.87 87.93 28.16
C GLU A 428 -26.13 89.35 28.71
N GLU A 429 -25.57 89.70 29.87
CA GLU A 429 -25.63 91.05 30.45
C GLU A 429 -24.81 92.08 29.66
N GLU A 430 -23.66 91.71 29.10
CA GLU A 430 -22.88 92.57 28.19
C GLU A 430 -23.57 92.75 26.84
N GLU A 431 -24.20 91.71 26.28
CA GLU A 431 -25.00 91.81 25.06
C GLU A 431 -26.26 92.66 25.26
N ALA A 432 -26.93 92.55 26.41
CA ALA A 432 -28.05 93.42 26.77
C ALA A 432 -27.62 94.89 26.84
N ARG A 433 -26.47 95.18 27.45
CA ARG A 433 -25.90 96.55 27.52
C ARG A 433 -25.42 97.12 26.18
N LYS A 434 -25.19 96.28 25.17
CA LYS A 434 -24.84 96.74 23.81
C LYS A 434 -26.06 96.95 22.90
N ARG A 435 -27.24 96.51 23.33
CA ARG A 435 -28.51 96.67 22.60
C ARG A 435 -29.33 97.87 23.08
N GLU A 436 -28.98 98.45 24.23
CA GLU A 436 -29.32 99.82 24.63
C GLU A 436 -28.35 100.81 23.98
#